data_AF-A0A1F8EVQ8-F1
#
_entry.id   AF-A0A1F8EVQ8-F1
#
_cell.length_a   1.000
_cell.length_b   1.000
_cell.length_c   1.000
_cell.angle_alpha   90.00
_cell.angle_beta   90.00
_cell.angle_gamma   90.00
#
_symmetry.space_group_name_H-M   'P 1'
#
loop_
_entity.id
_entity.type
_entity.pdbx_description
1 polymer ?
#
loop_
_entity_poly.entity_id
_entity_poly.type
_entity_poly.pdbx_seq_one_letter_code
_entity_poly.pdbx_strand_id
1 'polypeptide(L)'
;MAQNLSVSINKIVASLVKNLSPRNKDIISRRFGLKNGKKETLDSIGKSYGITRERVRQIEEFILKQLAGSAKNSSEAEEYVSLANRIIDGAGGVIKESELFRNFSGHEKESSVNASLVLLLSFGTAPLRISESDGLRIFWALDERRLAAFKNAAASVENILAANKKPVAEAAFVSMVKNVTGFDGGELSSVHLDTLLSISKNIGRNIYGEVGLLNCAEIKPRGVKDKAYLILRKANIPKHFADIAKSINVAGFFGKKANVQTVHNELIKDGRFVLVGRGMYALAEWGYKSGTVKDVLVDILKNSPKPLSRTALLTSVMNARMVKENTVLLNLQDSKIFAKREDGTYTLKKA
;
A
#
# COMPACT_ATOMS: atom_id res chain seq x y z
N MET A 1 -12.96 -30.04 -6.64
CA MET A 1 -13.96 -29.40 -5.75
C MET A 1 -14.50 -28.08 -6.30
N ALA A 2 -13.66 -27.08 -6.63
CA ALA A 2 -14.13 -25.77 -7.13
C ALA A 2 -14.99 -25.84 -8.43
N GLN A 3 -14.65 -26.70 -9.40
CA GLN A 3 -15.45 -26.88 -10.62
C GLN A 3 -16.86 -27.44 -10.35
N ASN A 4 -17.04 -28.36 -9.40
CA ASN A 4 -18.36 -28.90 -9.05
C ASN A 4 -19.23 -27.89 -8.30
N LEU A 5 -18.64 -27.01 -7.50
CA LEU A 5 -19.35 -25.87 -6.88
C LEU A 5 -19.82 -24.87 -7.95
N SER A 6 -18.99 -24.60 -8.96
CA SER A 6 -19.23 -23.57 -9.98
C SER A 6 -20.43 -23.85 -10.90
N VAL A 7 -20.62 -25.12 -11.30
CA VAL A 7 -21.72 -25.53 -12.18
C VAL A 7 -23.04 -25.55 -11.41
N SER A 8 -22.99 -25.83 -10.11
CA SER A 8 -24.17 -26.02 -9.27
C SER A 8 -24.82 -24.70 -8.83
N ILE A 9 -24.03 -23.70 -8.40
CA ILE A 9 -24.61 -22.41 -7.99
C ILE A 9 -25.29 -21.65 -9.13
N ASN A 10 -24.69 -21.67 -10.33
CA ASN A 10 -25.26 -20.99 -11.50
C ASN A 10 -26.62 -21.61 -11.91
N LYS A 11 -26.77 -22.94 -11.76
CA LYS A 11 -28.03 -23.64 -12.00
C LYS A 11 -29.10 -23.25 -11.00
N ILE A 12 -28.75 -23.15 -9.71
CA ILE A 12 -29.66 -22.71 -8.65
C ILE A 12 -30.11 -21.26 -8.88
N VAL A 13 -29.18 -20.36 -9.18
CA VAL A 13 -29.56 -18.99 -9.52
C VAL A 13 -30.45 -18.94 -10.77
N ALA A 14 -30.14 -19.73 -11.80
CA ALA A 14 -30.95 -19.81 -13.01
C ALA A 14 -32.37 -20.34 -12.75
N SER A 15 -32.55 -21.29 -11.81
CA SER A 15 -33.87 -21.79 -11.41
C SER A 15 -34.64 -20.75 -10.60
N LEU A 16 -33.99 -20.04 -9.68
CA LEU A 16 -34.60 -18.97 -8.88
C LEU A 16 -35.13 -17.83 -9.77
N VAL A 17 -34.35 -17.41 -10.79
CA VAL A 17 -34.79 -16.34 -11.71
C VAL A 17 -35.70 -16.82 -12.84
N LYS A 18 -36.05 -18.12 -12.91
CA LYS A 18 -36.82 -18.70 -14.03
C LYS A 18 -38.24 -18.13 -14.12
N ASN A 19 -38.86 -17.87 -12.97
CA ASN A 19 -40.25 -17.41 -12.88
C ASN A 19 -40.40 -15.88 -13.01
N LEU A 20 -39.31 -15.15 -13.16
CA LEU A 20 -39.36 -13.72 -13.46
C LEU A 20 -39.85 -13.49 -14.89
N SER A 21 -40.53 -12.36 -15.11
CA SER A 21 -40.85 -11.93 -16.48
C SER A 21 -39.58 -11.78 -17.31
N PRO A 22 -39.63 -11.97 -18.65
CA PRO A 22 -38.44 -11.85 -19.51
C PRO A 22 -37.66 -10.55 -19.30
N ARG A 23 -38.38 -9.43 -19.12
CA ARG A 23 -37.81 -8.11 -18.82
C ARG A 23 -37.09 -8.08 -17.48
N ASN A 24 -37.73 -8.55 -16.41
CA ASN A 24 -37.15 -8.55 -15.07
C ASN A 24 -35.94 -9.47 -14.99
N LYS A 25 -36.02 -10.64 -15.63
CA LYS A 25 -34.91 -11.59 -15.74
C LYS A 25 -33.71 -10.98 -16.46
N ASP A 26 -33.93 -10.24 -17.55
CA ASP A 26 -32.84 -9.56 -18.25
C ASP A 26 -32.22 -8.44 -17.40
N ILE A 27 -33.06 -7.58 -16.79
CA ILE A 27 -32.59 -6.49 -15.90
C ILE A 27 -31.72 -7.04 -14.77
N ILE A 28 -32.18 -8.07 -14.03
CA ILE A 28 -31.41 -8.64 -12.92
C ILE A 28 -30.14 -9.35 -13.41
N SER A 29 -30.21 -10.05 -14.56
CA SER A 29 -29.06 -10.73 -15.15
C SER A 29 -27.96 -9.75 -15.55
N ARG A 30 -28.31 -8.61 -16.16
CA ARG A 30 -27.38 -7.54 -16.52
C ARG A 30 -26.85 -6.83 -15.28
N ARG A 31 -27.70 -6.57 -14.29
CA ARG A 31 -27.33 -5.83 -13.08
C ARG A 31 -26.29 -6.56 -12.24
N PHE A 32 -26.42 -7.89 -12.12
CA PHE A 32 -25.49 -8.72 -11.36
C PHE A 32 -24.38 -9.34 -12.22
N GLY A 33 -24.54 -9.36 -13.54
CA GLY A 33 -23.57 -9.99 -14.45
C GLY A 33 -23.70 -11.51 -14.53
N LEU A 34 -24.91 -12.07 -14.39
CA LEU A 34 -25.14 -13.51 -14.29
C LEU A 34 -24.69 -14.30 -15.54
N LYS A 35 -24.65 -13.66 -16.71
CA LYS A 35 -24.25 -14.32 -17.98
C LYS A 35 -22.73 -14.47 -18.13
N ASN A 36 -21.97 -13.42 -17.84
CA ASN A 36 -20.54 -13.33 -18.18
C ASN A 36 -19.68 -12.69 -17.07
N GLY A 37 -20.24 -12.48 -15.88
CA GLY A 37 -19.62 -11.79 -14.74
C GLY A 37 -19.67 -10.26 -14.82
N LYS A 38 -19.97 -9.67 -15.98
CA LYS A 38 -19.93 -8.21 -16.18
C LYS A 38 -21.25 -7.58 -15.76
N LYS A 39 -21.24 -6.91 -14.62
CA LYS A 39 -22.37 -6.11 -14.13
C LYS A 39 -22.52 -4.81 -14.91
N GLU A 40 -23.76 -4.40 -15.13
CA GLU A 40 -24.08 -3.09 -15.69
C GLU A 40 -24.61 -2.13 -14.62
N THR A 41 -24.45 -0.84 -14.87
CA THR A 41 -24.99 0.21 -13.99
C THR A 41 -26.50 0.36 -14.20
N LEU A 42 -27.19 0.81 -13.15
CA LEU A 42 -28.61 1.17 -13.22
C LEU A 42 -28.90 2.16 -14.37
N ASP A 43 -27.97 3.09 -14.62
CA ASP A 43 -28.07 4.08 -15.69
C ASP A 43 -27.95 3.46 -17.09
N SER A 44 -26.98 2.55 -17.30
CA SER A 44 -26.81 1.81 -18.56
C SER A 44 -28.06 1.00 -18.91
N ILE A 45 -28.57 0.26 -17.92
CA ILE A 45 -29.79 -0.53 -18.08
C ILE A 45 -30.99 0.38 -18.35
N GLY A 46 -31.10 1.50 -17.61
CA GLY A 46 -32.20 2.47 -17.77
C GLY A 46 -32.26 3.02 -19.19
N LYS A 47 -31.13 3.45 -19.74
CA LYS A 47 -31.00 3.91 -21.12
C LYS A 47 -31.45 2.85 -22.13
N SER A 48 -31.01 1.60 -21.96
CA SER A 48 -31.39 0.48 -22.83
C SER A 48 -32.89 0.18 -22.83
N TYR A 49 -33.59 0.50 -21.74
CA TYR A 49 -35.04 0.25 -21.58
C TYR A 49 -35.89 1.51 -21.70
N GLY A 50 -35.30 2.68 -21.99
CA GLY A 50 -36.01 3.96 -22.04
C GLY A 50 -36.64 4.38 -20.70
N ILE A 51 -36.04 3.98 -19.57
CA ILE A 51 -36.54 4.30 -18.23
C ILE A 51 -35.47 4.99 -17.38
N THR A 52 -35.90 5.69 -16.33
CA THR A 52 -34.97 6.37 -15.42
C THR A 52 -34.14 5.37 -14.60
N ARG A 53 -32.95 5.80 -14.16
CA ARG A 53 -32.10 5.07 -13.22
C ARG A 53 -32.88 4.62 -11.97
N GLU A 54 -33.70 5.51 -11.43
CA GLU A 54 -34.50 5.25 -10.24
C GLU A 54 -35.56 4.16 -10.51
N ARG A 55 -36.16 4.13 -11.69
CA ARG A 55 -37.09 3.07 -12.06
C ARG A 55 -36.41 1.71 -12.12
N VAL A 56 -35.17 1.63 -12.62
CA VAL A 56 -34.38 0.39 -12.60
C VAL A 56 -34.10 -0.05 -11.17
N ARG A 57 -33.75 0.89 -10.28
CA ARG A 57 -33.50 0.61 -8.85
C ARG A 57 -34.73 0.00 -8.17
N GLN A 58 -35.92 0.57 -8.42
CA GLN A 58 -37.18 0.05 -7.89
C GLN A 58 -37.49 -1.36 -8.40
N ILE A 59 -37.22 -1.63 -9.69
CA ILE A 59 -37.39 -2.96 -10.28
C ILE A 59 -36.41 -3.95 -9.64
N GLU A 60 -35.15 -3.56 -9.44
CA GLU A 60 -34.15 -4.37 -8.75
C GLU A 60 -34.61 -4.74 -7.33
N GLU A 61 -35.04 -3.76 -6.53
CA GLU A 61 -35.53 -4.00 -5.16
C GLU A 61 -36.76 -4.92 -5.12
N PHE A 62 -37.70 -4.72 -6.05
CA PHE A 62 -38.87 -5.58 -6.18
C PHE A 62 -38.47 -7.04 -6.49
N ILE A 63 -37.56 -7.23 -7.44
CA ILE A 63 -37.07 -8.56 -7.84
C ILE A 63 -36.33 -9.21 -6.66
N LEU A 64 -35.44 -8.50 -5.97
CA LEU A 64 -34.70 -9.04 -4.84
C LEU A 64 -35.64 -9.51 -3.72
N LYS A 65 -36.68 -8.73 -3.38
CA LYS A 65 -37.70 -9.14 -2.40
C LYS A 65 -38.46 -10.38 -2.85
N GLN A 66 -38.84 -10.46 -4.13
CA GLN A 66 -39.52 -11.63 -4.69
C GLN A 66 -38.64 -12.88 -4.63
N LEU A 67 -37.38 -12.77 -5.03
CA LEU A 67 -36.42 -13.88 -5.05
C LEU A 67 -36.02 -14.35 -3.65
N ALA A 68 -35.94 -13.44 -2.68
CA ALA A 68 -35.62 -13.78 -1.29
C ALA A 68 -36.63 -14.77 -0.68
N GLY A 69 -37.91 -14.63 -1.01
CA GLY A 69 -38.94 -15.60 -0.60
C GLY A 69 -38.70 -16.99 -1.19
N SER A 70 -38.37 -17.07 -2.48
CA SER A 70 -38.07 -18.34 -3.15
C SER A 70 -36.77 -18.99 -2.67
N ALA A 71 -35.74 -18.18 -2.39
CA ALA A 71 -34.43 -18.66 -1.97
C ALA A 71 -34.46 -19.30 -0.57
N LYS A 72 -35.26 -18.76 0.36
CA LYS A 72 -35.48 -19.36 1.70
C LYS A 72 -36.09 -20.77 1.66
N ASN A 73 -36.71 -21.16 0.55
CA ASN A 73 -37.28 -22.49 0.38
C ASN A 73 -36.33 -23.46 -0.35
N SER A 74 -35.13 -23.00 -0.75
CA SER A 74 -34.12 -23.84 -1.41
C SER A 74 -32.99 -24.13 -0.42
N SER A 75 -32.95 -25.37 0.08
CA SER A 75 -31.87 -25.84 0.95
C SER A 75 -30.50 -25.69 0.27
N GLU A 76 -30.42 -25.92 -1.04
CA GLU A 76 -29.17 -25.78 -1.78
C GLU A 76 -28.68 -24.32 -1.81
N ALA A 77 -29.59 -23.34 -1.96
CA ALA A 77 -29.22 -21.93 -1.89
C ALA A 77 -28.70 -21.54 -0.50
N GLU A 78 -29.35 -22.04 0.56
CA GLU A 78 -28.93 -21.83 1.95
C GLU A 78 -27.55 -22.42 2.25
N GLU A 79 -27.18 -23.56 1.64
CA GLU A 79 -25.85 -24.14 1.78
C GLU A 79 -24.75 -23.20 1.24
N TYR A 80 -24.97 -22.54 0.10
CA TYR A 80 -24.00 -21.59 -0.46
C TYR A 80 -23.88 -20.32 0.38
N VAL A 81 -24.99 -19.80 0.90
CA VAL A 81 -24.99 -18.66 1.84
C VAL A 81 -24.23 -19.04 3.11
N SER A 82 -24.49 -20.22 3.66
CA SER A 82 -23.82 -20.75 4.84
C SER A 82 -22.33 -20.96 4.62
N LEU A 83 -21.93 -21.45 3.44
CA LEU A 83 -20.52 -21.55 3.05
C LEU A 83 -19.85 -20.17 3.00
N ALA A 84 -20.47 -19.19 2.36
CA ALA A 84 -19.95 -17.84 2.30
C ALA A 84 -19.81 -17.22 3.70
N ASN A 85 -20.81 -17.39 4.56
CA ASN A 85 -20.76 -16.92 5.95
C ASN A 85 -19.61 -17.58 6.73
N ARG A 86 -19.35 -18.88 6.56
CA ARG A 86 -18.17 -19.54 7.17
C ARG A 86 -16.85 -18.96 6.66
N ILE A 87 -16.76 -18.62 5.38
CA ILE A 87 -15.56 -17.97 4.82
C ILE A 87 -15.36 -16.57 5.43
N ILE A 88 -16.43 -15.79 5.55
CA ILE A 88 -16.40 -14.44 6.15
C ILE A 88 -16.04 -14.53 7.63
N ASP A 89 -16.65 -15.44 8.37
CA ASP A 89 -16.40 -15.65 9.80
C ASP A 89 -14.95 -16.10 10.05
N GLY A 90 -14.44 -17.04 9.25
CA GLY A 90 -13.04 -17.46 9.30
C GLY A 90 -12.02 -16.35 9.00
N ALA A 91 -12.45 -15.24 8.39
CA ALA A 91 -11.63 -14.03 8.17
C ALA A 91 -11.78 -12.98 9.30
N GLY A 92 -12.39 -13.35 10.43
CA GLY A 92 -12.68 -12.43 11.54
C GLY A 92 -14.00 -11.66 11.36
N GLY A 93 -14.91 -12.17 10.55
CA GLY A 93 -16.24 -11.58 10.32
C GLY A 93 -16.29 -10.44 9.29
N VAL A 94 -15.15 -10.07 8.69
CA VAL A 94 -15.05 -9.08 7.62
C VAL A 94 -14.05 -9.55 6.57
N ILE A 95 -14.39 -9.42 5.28
CA ILE A 95 -13.52 -9.88 4.19
C ILE A 95 -13.65 -8.99 2.95
N LYS A 96 -12.55 -8.74 2.25
CA LYS A 96 -12.58 -8.06 0.96
C LYS A 96 -13.32 -8.90 -0.08
N GLU A 97 -14.08 -8.27 -0.99
CA GLU A 97 -14.89 -8.99 -1.98
C GLU A 97 -14.05 -9.91 -2.87
N SER A 98 -12.88 -9.46 -3.35
CA SER A 98 -11.99 -10.30 -4.16
C SER A 98 -11.42 -11.50 -3.40
N GLU A 99 -11.23 -11.36 -2.08
CA GLU A 99 -10.79 -12.45 -1.20
C GLU A 99 -11.90 -13.47 -0.97
N LEU A 100 -13.13 -13.01 -0.73
CA LEU A 100 -14.30 -13.90 -0.67
C LEU A 100 -14.43 -14.68 -1.97
N PHE A 101 -14.31 -14.02 -3.12
CA PHE A 101 -14.39 -14.69 -4.42
C PHE A 101 -13.29 -15.74 -4.62
N ARG A 102 -12.04 -15.41 -4.27
CA ARG A 102 -10.93 -16.38 -4.30
C ARG A 102 -11.20 -17.59 -3.42
N ASN A 103 -11.66 -17.38 -2.20
CA ASN A 103 -11.90 -18.45 -1.24
C ASN A 103 -13.15 -19.28 -1.56
N PHE A 104 -14.10 -18.71 -2.28
CA PHE A 104 -15.35 -19.37 -2.67
C PHE A 104 -15.24 -20.11 -4.02
N SER A 105 -14.82 -19.40 -5.08
CA SER A 105 -14.81 -19.93 -6.45
C SER A 105 -13.41 -20.25 -6.99
N GLY A 106 -12.35 -19.79 -6.31
CA GLY A 106 -10.98 -19.83 -6.84
C GLY A 106 -10.66 -18.68 -7.79
N HIS A 107 -11.61 -17.81 -8.13
CA HIS A 107 -11.43 -16.69 -9.05
C HIS A 107 -11.57 -15.35 -8.32
N GLU A 108 -10.52 -14.54 -8.27
CA GLU A 108 -10.56 -13.20 -7.64
C GLU A 108 -11.38 -12.15 -8.41
N LYS A 109 -11.56 -12.38 -9.72
CA LYS A 109 -12.20 -11.43 -10.64
C LYS A 109 -13.67 -11.76 -10.84
N GLU A 110 -14.36 -10.82 -11.47
CA GLU A 110 -15.74 -10.98 -11.93
C GLU A 110 -15.90 -12.25 -12.79
N SER A 111 -16.86 -13.08 -12.41
CA SER A 111 -17.23 -14.33 -13.09
C SER A 111 -18.72 -14.56 -12.89
N SER A 112 -19.34 -15.40 -13.72
CA SER A 112 -20.77 -15.76 -13.53
C SER A 112 -21.02 -16.41 -12.16
N VAL A 113 -20.07 -17.21 -11.67
CA VAL A 113 -20.11 -17.86 -10.35
C VAL A 113 -20.12 -16.83 -9.22
N ASN A 114 -19.19 -15.87 -9.27
CA ASN A 114 -19.11 -14.81 -8.27
C ASN A 114 -20.33 -13.87 -8.34
N ALA A 115 -20.83 -13.59 -9.55
CA ALA A 115 -22.07 -12.84 -9.75
C ALA A 115 -23.28 -13.56 -9.12
N SER A 116 -23.39 -14.87 -9.31
CA SER A 116 -24.42 -15.72 -8.70
C SER A 116 -24.32 -15.69 -7.17
N LEU A 117 -23.12 -15.78 -6.61
CA LEU A 117 -22.90 -15.64 -5.17
C LEU A 117 -23.38 -14.28 -4.65
N VAL A 118 -22.96 -13.18 -5.29
CA VAL A 118 -23.36 -11.83 -4.87
C VAL A 118 -24.89 -11.69 -4.88
N LEU A 119 -25.57 -12.24 -5.90
CA LEU A 119 -27.03 -12.23 -5.95
C LEU A 119 -27.65 -12.99 -4.77
N LEU A 120 -27.19 -14.22 -4.48
CA LEU A 120 -27.70 -15.01 -3.35
C LEU A 120 -27.53 -14.27 -2.01
N LEU A 121 -26.35 -13.69 -1.78
CA LEU A 121 -26.09 -12.93 -0.55
C LEU A 121 -26.91 -11.64 -0.46
N SER A 122 -27.40 -11.11 -1.59
CA SER A 122 -28.24 -9.90 -1.63
C SER A 122 -29.71 -10.17 -1.26
N PHE A 123 -30.11 -11.41 -1.04
CA PHE A 123 -31.48 -11.76 -0.62
C PHE A 123 -31.70 -11.60 0.89
N GLY A 124 -30.65 -11.69 1.68
CA GLY A 124 -30.69 -11.57 3.14
C GLY A 124 -30.40 -10.14 3.62
N THR A 125 -30.55 -9.93 4.93
CA THR A 125 -30.03 -8.74 5.62
C THR A 125 -28.57 -8.90 6.04
N ALA A 126 -28.02 -10.12 5.92
CA ALA A 126 -26.65 -10.49 6.24
C ALA A 126 -26.19 -11.58 5.25
N PRO A 127 -24.90 -11.59 4.85
CA PRO A 127 -23.86 -10.61 5.18
C PRO A 127 -24.07 -9.27 4.45
N LEU A 128 -23.55 -8.20 5.03
CA LEU A 128 -23.63 -6.83 4.52
C LEU A 128 -22.54 -6.57 3.48
N ARG A 129 -22.95 -6.18 2.27
CA ARG A 129 -22.03 -5.74 1.22
C ARG A 129 -21.79 -4.24 1.29
N ILE A 130 -20.54 -3.82 1.46
CA ILE A 130 -20.15 -2.41 1.48
C ILE A 130 -19.55 -2.02 0.14
N SER A 131 -20.13 -0.99 -0.47
CA SER A 131 -19.70 -0.47 -1.77
C SER A 131 -18.36 0.28 -1.66
N GLU A 132 -17.66 0.37 -2.78
CA GLU A 132 -16.39 1.10 -2.86
C GLU A 132 -16.57 2.60 -2.57
N SER A 133 -15.65 3.17 -1.79
CA SER A 133 -15.58 4.59 -1.46
C SER A 133 -14.15 5.10 -1.63
N ASP A 134 -13.91 6.40 -1.39
CA ASP A 134 -12.58 6.99 -1.52
C ASP A 134 -11.53 6.33 -0.61
N GLY A 135 -11.94 5.92 0.60
CA GLY A 135 -11.08 5.32 1.61
C GLY A 135 -11.10 3.79 1.68
N LEU A 136 -12.11 3.12 1.10
CA LEU A 136 -12.31 1.67 1.27
C LEU A 136 -12.60 0.99 -0.06
N ARG A 137 -12.06 -0.22 -0.24
CA ARG A 137 -12.44 -1.14 -1.33
C ARG A 137 -13.77 -1.83 -1.03
N ILE A 138 -14.32 -2.56 -1.98
CA ILE A 138 -15.53 -3.37 -1.75
C ILE A 138 -15.22 -4.51 -0.78
N PHE A 139 -16.05 -4.67 0.23
CA PHE A 139 -15.92 -5.73 1.24
C PHE A 139 -17.28 -6.19 1.76
N TRP A 140 -17.26 -7.31 2.50
CA TRP A 140 -18.41 -7.91 3.15
C TRP A 140 -18.19 -7.99 4.66
N ALA A 141 -19.22 -7.70 5.43
CA ALA A 141 -19.24 -7.88 6.88
C ALA A 141 -20.37 -8.85 7.25
N LEU A 142 -20.14 -9.73 8.22
CA LEU A 142 -21.12 -10.74 8.61
C LEU A 142 -22.42 -10.09 9.15
N ASP A 143 -22.29 -8.99 9.89
CA ASP A 143 -23.38 -8.24 10.49
C ASP A 143 -22.97 -6.78 10.78
N GLU A 144 -23.93 -5.98 11.27
CA GLU A 144 -23.72 -4.56 11.62
C GLU A 144 -22.69 -4.37 12.75
N ARG A 145 -22.60 -5.32 13.70
CA ARG A 145 -21.63 -5.25 14.80
C ARG A 145 -20.21 -5.41 14.27
N ARG A 146 -19.97 -6.39 13.39
CA ARG A 146 -18.67 -6.60 12.71
C ARG A 146 -18.31 -5.39 11.84
N LEU A 147 -19.28 -4.83 11.12
CA LEU A 147 -19.08 -3.63 10.31
C LEU A 147 -18.65 -2.43 11.16
N ALA A 148 -19.35 -2.16 12.27
CA ALA A 148 -19.02 -1.08 13.18
C ALA A 148 -17.63 -1.28 13.82
N ALA A 149 -17.33 -2.50 14.27
CA ALA A 149 -16.03 -2.84 14.84
C ALA A 149 -14.90 -2.65 13.83
N PHE A 150 -15.08 -3.07 12.57
CA PHE A 150 -14.11 -2.83 11.50
C PHE A 150 -13.86 -1.35 11.26
N LYS A 151 -14.91 -0.53 11.15
CA LYS A 151 -14.77 0.92 10.95
C LYS A 151 -14.00 1.59 12.11
N ASN A 152 -14.31 1.20 13.35
CA ASN A 152 -13.64 1.73 14.53
C ASN A 152 -12.17 1.32 14.59
N ALA A 153 -11.87 0.05 14.30
CA ALA A 153 -10.50 -0.45 14.25
C ALA A 153 -9.70 0.22 13.13
N ALA A 154 -10.28 0.39 11.94
CA ALA A 154 -9.65 1.09 10.82
C ALA A 154 -9.30 2.54 11.18
N ALA A 155 -10.27 3.28 11.74
CA ALA A 155 -10.04 4.65 12.19
C ALA A 155 -8.96 4.73 13.30
N SER A 156 -8.98 3.80 14.26
CA SER A 156 -7.99 3.75 15.34
C SER A 156 -6.58 3.49 14.81
N VAL A 157 -6.44 2.51 13.90
CA VAL A 157 -5.17 2.19 13.26
C VAL A 157 -4.66 3.37 12.42
N GLU A 158 -5.53 4.02 11.64
CA GLU A 158 -5.17 5.20 10.86
C GLU A 158 -4.67 6.34 11.75
N ASN A 159 -5.33 6.59 12.89
CA ASN A 159 -4.90 7.60 13.87
C ASN A 159 -3.54 7.27 14.51
N ILE A 160 -3.33 6.01 14.90
CA ILE A 160 -2.05 5.53 15.46
C ILE A 160 -0.91 5.74 14.46
N LEU A 161 -1.14 5.39 13.19
CA LEU A 161 -0.15 5.57 12.12
C LEU A 161 0.10 7.05 11.79
N ALA A 162 -0.96 7.87 11.80
CA ALA A 162 -0.85 9.32 11.59
C ALA A 162 -0.01 10.00 12.69
N ALA A 163 -0.13 9.54 13.95
CA ALA A 163 0.66 10.05 15.06
C ALA A 163 2.16 9.71 14.93
N ASN A 164 2.50 8.50 14.47
CA ASN A 164 3.89 8.04 14.38
C ASN A 164 4.65 8.67 13.19
N LYS A 165 3.95 9.17 12.17
CA LYS A 165 4.48 9.83 10.94
C LYS A 165 5.47 9.01 10.09
N LYS A 166 6.02 7.91 10.60
CA LYS A 166 6.99 7.02 9.94
C LYS A 166 6.41 5.60 9.80
N PRO A 167 6.80 4.85 8.77
CA PRO A 167 6.53 3.42 8.64
C PRO A 167 7.04 2.66 9.86
N VAL A 168 6.30 1.61 10.22
CA VAL A 168 6.57 0.78 11.39
C VAL A 168 6.78 -0.65 10.95
N ALA A 169 7.84 -1.28 11.45
CA ALA A 169 8.03 -2.72 11.25
C ALA A 169 6.83 -3.49 11.84
N GLU A 170 6.42 -4.58 11.18
CA GLU A 170 5.20 -5.32 11.55
C GLU A 170 5.17 -5.75 13.02
N ALA A 171 6.27 -6.26 13.57
CA ALA A 171 6.36 -6.66 14.97
C ALA A 171 6.12 -5.50 15.95
N ALA A 172 6.66 -4.32 15.64
CA ALA A 172 6.44 -3.12 16.44
C ALA A 172 5.01 -2.59 16.25
N PHE A 173 4.48 -2.68 15.03
CA PHE A 173 3.12 -2.26 14.71
C PHE A 173 2.07 -3.07 15.48
N VAL A 174 2.23 -4.41 15.55
CA VAL A 174 1.36 -5.29 16.38
C VAL A 174 1.33 -4.82 17.82
N SER A 175 2.48 -4.40 18.37
CA SER A 175 2.55 -3.87 19.74
C SER A 175 1.82 -2.52 19.90
N MET A 176 1.85 -1.66 18.89
CA MET A 176 1.17 -0.36 18.90
C MET A 176 -0.36 -0.48 18.86
N VAL A 177 -0.88 -1.54 18.24
CA VAL A 177 -2.32 -1.76 18.06
C VAL A 177 -2.92 -2.74 19.08
N LYS A 178 -2.18 -3.14 20.11
CA LYS A 178 -2.65 -4.09 21.15
C LYS A 178 -3.98 -3.70 21.81
N ASN A 179 -4.22 -2.40 21.97
CA ASN A 179 -5.43 -1.89 22.60
C ASN A 179 -6.60 -1.71 21.61
N VAL A 180 -6.39 -2.03 20.34
CA VAL A 180 -7.45 -1.99 19.32
C VAL A 180 -8.17 -3.34 19.36
N THR A 181 -9.50 -3.30 19.43
CA THR A 181 -10.34 -4.50 19.40
C THR A 181 -10.48 -5.02 17.97
N GLY A 182 -10.36 -6.33 17.80
CA GLY A 182 -10.64 -7.04 16.56
C GLY A 182 -12.12 -6.99 16.18
N PHE A 183 -12.44 -7.29 14.92
CA PHE A 183 -13.84 -7.20 14.48
C PHE A 183 -14.66 -8.33 15.06
N ASP A 184 -14.00 -9.45 15.37
CA ASP A 184 -14.54 -10.59 16.11
C ASP A 184 -14.88 -10.29 17.59
N GLY A 185 -14.45 -9.13 18.11
CA GLY A 185 -14.62 -8.70 19.49
C GLY A 185 -13.49 -9.13 20.42
N GLY A 186 -12.51 -9.88 19.91
CA GLY A 186 -11.28 -10.23 20.62
C GLY A 186 -10.16 -9.21 20.39
N GLU A 187 -8.92 -9.65 20.61
CA GLU A 187 -7.74 -8.83 20.30
C GLU A 187 -7.51 -8.70 18.78
N LEU A 188 -6.90 -7.59 18.35
CA LEU A 188 -6.54 -7.39 16.95
C LEU A 188 -5.41 -8.33 16.51
N SER A 189 -5.78 -9.52 16.04
CA SER A 189 -4.88 -10.52 15.45
C SER A 189 -4.27 -10.10 14.09
N SER A 190 -3.28 -10.88 13.61
CA SER A 190 -2.68 -10.70 12.29
C SER A 190 -3.69 -10.81 11.15
N VAL A 191 -4.70 -11.68 11.27
CA VAL A 191 -5.79 -11.83 10.29
C VAL A 191 -6.56 -10.53 10.15
N HIS A 192 -6.89 -9.87 11.27
CA HIS A 192 -7.57 -8.57 11.24
C HIS A 192 -6.71 -7.49 10.57
N LEU A 193 -5.40 -7.49 10.83
CA LEU A 193 -4.47 -6.55 10.21
C LEU A 193 -4.38 -6.74 8.69
N ASP A 194 -4.29 -7.99 8.24
CA ASP A 194 -4.29 -8.31 6.80
C ASP A 194 -5.59 -7.85 6.14
N THR A 195 -6.73 -8.09 6.77
CA THR A 195 -8.05 -7.61 6.31
C THR A 195 -8.11 -6.08 6.23
N LEU A 196 -7.61 -5.38 7.25
CA LEU A 196 -7.54 -3.90 7.25
C LEU A 196 -6.70 -3.37 6.09
N LEU A 197 -5.52 -3.95 5.89
CA LEU A 197 -4.59 -3.56 4.83
C LEU A 197 -5.11 -3.93 3.43
N SER A 198 -5.92 -5.00 3.32
CA SER A 198 -6.48 -5.43 2.04
C SER A 198 -7.67 -4.55 1.62
N ILE A 199 -8.44 -4.03 2.57
CA ILE A 199 -9.65 -3.22 2.37
C ILE A 199 -9.37 -1.72 2.34
N SER A 200 -8.59 -1.18 3.29
CA SER A 200 -8.34 0.26 3.36
C SER A 200 -7.44 0.74 2.22
N LYS A 201 -7.75 1.95 1.72
CA LYS A 201 -6.98 2.67 0.71
C LYS A 201 -6.05 3.73 1.34
N ASN A 202 -6.08 3.87 2.66
CA ASN A 202 -5.29 4.85 3.41
C ASN A 202 -4.06 4.23 4.08
N ILE A 203 -4.08 2.92 4.36
CA ILE A 203 -2.97 2.19 4.99
C ILE A 203 -2.42 1.12 4.06
N GLY A 204 -1.15 0.78 4.21
CA GLY A 204 -0.51 -0.25 3.39
C GLY A 204 0.84 -0.69 3.91
N ARG A 205 1.41 -1.66 3.20
CA ARG A 205 2.75 -2.20 3.44
C ARG A 205 3.70 -1.80 2.33
N ASN A 206 4.94 -1.49 2.68
CA ASN A 206 6.01 -1.32 1.69
C ASN A 206 6.72 -2.65 1.38
N ILE A 207 7.73 -2.59 0.50
CA ILE A 207 8.53 -3.74 0.06
C ILE A 207 9.37 -4.40 1.18
N TYR A 208 9.48 -3.75 2.33
CA TYR A 208 10.22 -4.26 3.49
C TYR A 208 9.29 -4.80 4.60
N GLY A 209 7.99 -4.88 4.34
CA GLY A 209 7.00 -5.32 5.32
C GLY A 209 6.67 -4.27 6.39
N GLU A 210 7.07 -3.01 6.20
CA GLU A 210 6.71 -1.95 7.12
C GLU A 210 5.32 -1.40 6.79
N VAL A 211 4.53 -1.13 7.82
CA VAL A 211 3.15 -0.65 7.74
C VAL A 211 3.11 0.87 7.95
N GLY A 212 2.27 1.56 7.19
CA GLY A 212 2.03 2.99 7.38
C GLY A 212 0.96 3.53 6.45
N LEU A 213 0.83 4.85 6.42
CA LEU A 213 -0.13 5.54 5.55
C LEU A 213 0.33 5.53 4.08
N LEU A 214 -0.58 5.22 3.16
CA LEU A 214 -0.33 5.15 1.72
C LEU A 214 -0.05 6.52 1.06
N ASN A 215 -0.35 7.61 1.75
CA ASN A 215 0.07 8.95 1.32
C ASN A 215 1.57 9.20 1.56
N CYS A 216 2.24 8.40 2.39
CA CYS A 216 3.65 8.50 2.66
C CYS A 216 4.47 7.84 1.53
N ALA A 217 5.48 8.56 1.05
CA ALA A 217 6.39 8.10 0.00
C ALA A 217 7.16 6.83 0.39
N GLU A 218 7.33 6.59 1.69
CA GLU A 218 8.02 5.44 2.23
C GLU A 218 7.16 4.16 2.22
N ILE A 219 5.83 4.32 2.15
CA ILE A 219 4.89 3.21 1.99
C ILE A 219 4.59 2.98 0.52
N LYS A 220 4.25 4.04 -0.22
CA LYS A 220 3.92 4.00 -1.64
C LYS A 220 4.81 4.96 -2.43
N PRO A 221 6.03 4.53 -2.81
CA PRO A 221 6.94 5.38 -3.58
C PRO A 221 6.36 5.66 -4.98
N ARG A 222 6.18 6.94 -5.32
CA ARG A 222 5.51 7.35 -6.57
C ARG A 222 6.47 7.54 -7.73
N GLY A 223 7.72 7.91 -7.43
CA GLY A 223 8.75 8.22 -8.42
C GLY A 223 10.09 7.58 -8.11
N VAL A 224 11.06 7.81 -9.02
CA VAL A 224 12.42 7.29 -8.89
C VAL A 224 13.10 7.79 -7.61
N LYS A 225 12.90 9.07 -7.26
CA LYS A 225 13.43 9.68 -6.03
C LYS A 225 12.96 8.96 -4.76
N ASP A 226 11.68 8.61 -4.66
CA ASP A 226 11.14 7.92 -3.47
C ASP A 226 11.65 6.47 -3.38
N LYS A 227 11.76 5.80 -4.52
CA LYS A 227 12.36 4.46 -4.60
C LYS A 227 13.82 4.50 -4.18
N ALA A 228 14.59 5.48 -4.65
CA ALA A 228 15.98 5.68 -4.28
C ALA A 228 16.15 5.98 -2.79
N TYR A 229 15.26 6.81 -2.22
CA TYR A 229 15.22 7.09 -0.79
C TYR A 229 15.05 5.79 0.02
N LEU A 230 14.08 4.94 -0.33
CA LEU A 230 13.86 3.66 0.35
C LEU A 230 15.06 2.70 0.25
N ILE A 231 15.67 2.59 -0.94
CA ILE A 231 16.87 1.76 -1.13
C ILE A 231 18.01 2.22 -0.24
N LEU A 232 18.29 3.53 -0.21
CA LEU A 232 19.37 4.08 0.61
C LEU A 232 19.07 3.93 2.10
N ARG A 233 17.85 4.24 2.54
CA ARG A 233 17.44 4.08 3.94
C ARG A 233 17.62 2.65 4.42
N LYS A 234 17.21 1.66 3.62
CA LYS A 234 17.39 0.24 3.98
C LYS A 234 18.84 -0.18 4.00
N ALA A 235 19.65 0.31 3.06
CA ALA A 235 21.07 0.00 3.00
C ALA A 235 21.85 0.62 4.17
N ASN A 236 21.37 1.78 4.67
CA ASN A 236 21.99 2.56 5.75
C ASN A 236 23.47 2.93 5.49
N ILE A 237 23.88 2.98 4.22
CA ILE A 237 25.21 3.38 3.77
C ILE A 237 25.09 4.10 2.42
N PRO A 238 26.02 5.03 2.09
CA PRO A 238 26.04 5.67 0.78
C PRO A 238 26.22 4.66 -0.36
N LYS A 239 25.55 4.89 -1.50
CA LYS A 239 25.64 4.02 -2.69
C LYS A 239 25.87 4.82 -3.96
N HIS A 240 26.50 4.19 -4.95
CA HIS A 240 26.67 4.79 -6.26
C HIS A 240 25.31 4.87 -6.97
N PHE A 241 25.03 5.92 -7.74
CA PHE A 241 23.74 6.09 -8.45
C PHE A 241 23.41 4.89 -9.36
N ALA A 242 24.42 4.26 -9.97
CA ALA A 242 24.24 3.05 -10.79
C ALA A 242 23.80 1.84 -9.94
N ASP A 243 24.38 1.68 -8.74
CA ASP A 243 23.98 0.62 -7.81
C ASP A 243 22.59 0.88 -7.24
N ILE A 244 22.24 2.14 -6.98
CA ILE A 244 20.88 2.52 -6.58
C ILE A 244 19.89 2.12 -7.68
N ALA A 245 20.17 2.46 -8.94
CA ALA A 245 19.32 2.07 -10.08
C ALA A 245 19.17 0.54 -10.19
N LYS A 246 20.27 -0.21 -10.03
CA LYS A 246 20.25 -1.68 -10.00
C LYS A 246 19.39 -2.20 -8.85
N SER A 247 19.59 -1.69 -7.64
CA SER A 247 18.81 -2.07 -6.46
C SER A 247 17.32 -1.75 -6.61
N ILE A 248 16.95 -0.62 -7.22
CA ILE A 248 15.54 -0.30 -7.53
C ILE A 248 14.93 -1.36 -8.46
N ASN A 249 15.68 -1.78 -9.49
CA ASN A 249 15.21 -2.77 -10.44
C ASN A 249 15.10 -4.18 -9.83
N VAL A 250 15.98 -4.52 -8.87
CA VAL A 250 15.96 -5.81 -8.16
C VAL A 250 14.89 -5.85 -7.07
N ALA A 251 14.62 -4.73 -6.39
CA ALA A 251 13.67 -4.64 -5.29
C ALA A 251 12.20 -4.84 -5.70
N GLY A 252 11.91 -4.95 -7.00
CA GLY A 252 10.56 -5.30 -7.48
C GLY A 252 9.51 -4.21 -7.27
N PHE A 253 9.90 -2.94 -7.14
CA PHE A 253 8.93 -1.84 -7.11
C PHE A 253 8.05 -1.88 -8.36
N PHE A 254 6.74 -1.71 -8.20
CA PHE A 254 5.80 -1.63 -9.32
C PHE A 254 6.22 -0.55 -10.35
N GLY A 255 6.09 -0.86 -11.63
CA GLY A 255 6.29 0.07 -12.74
C GLY A 255 7.50 -0.21 -13.64
N LYS A 256 7.85 0.77 -14.48
CA LYS A 256 8.94 0.66 -15.46
C LYS A 256 10.31 0.55 -14.77
N LYS A 257 11.25 -0.14 -15.42
CA LYS A 257 12.65 -0.24 -14.97
C LYS A 257 13.25 1.16 -14.83
N ALA A 258 13.98 1.38 -13.73
CA ALA A 258 14.73 2.58 -13.47
C ALA A 258 15.97 2.66 -14.37
N ASN A 259 16.06 3.72 -15.16
CA ASN A 259 17.23 4.04 -15.96
C ASN A 259 18.29 4.73 -15.08
N VAL A 260 19.55 4.37 -15.27
CA VAL A 260 20.70 4.89 -14.49
C VAL A 260 20.83 6.41 -14.58
N GLN A 261 20.69 6.98 -15.78
CA GLN A 261 20.80 8.43 -15.98
C GLN A 261 19.63 9.17 -15.33
N THR A 262 18.42 8.63 -15.42
CA THR A 262 17.24 9.20 -14.75
C THR A 262 17.43 9.21 -13.25
N VAL A 263 17.90 8.09 -12.66
CA VAL A 263 18.20 8.03 -11.22
C VAL A 263 19.20 9.10 -10.84
N HIS A 264 20.29 9.25 -11.59
CA HIS A 264 21.30 10.26 -11.31
C HIS A 264 20.72 11.69 -11.33
N ASN A 265 19.96 12.04 -12.37
CA ASN A 265 19.35 13.36 -12.51
C ASN A 265 18.34 13.66 -11.40
N GLU A 266 17.56 12.66 -10.97
CA GLU A 266 16.58 12.82 -9.89
C GLU A 266 17.24 12.96 -8.51
N LEU A 267 18.35 12.24 -8.27
CA LEU A 267 19.13 12.36 -7.03
C LEU A 267 19.76 13.76 -6.87
N ILE A 268 20.20 14.38 -7.97
CA ILE A 268 20.76 15.74 -7.94
C ILE A 268 19.69 16.78 -7.58
N LYS A 269 18.45 16.60 -8.06
CA LYS A 269 17.37 17.59 -7.91
C LYS A 269 16.66 17.55 -6.57
N ASP A 270 16.78 16.46 -5.81
CA ASP A 270 16.04 16.24 -4.56
C ASP A 270 16.96 16.44 -3.35
N GLY A 271 16.63 17.42 -2.50
CA GLY A 271 17.43 17.80 -1.34
C GLY A 271 17.55 16.74 -0.24
N ARG A 272 16.83 15.62 -0.33
CA ARG A 272 17.01 14.47 0.57
C ARG A 272 18.33 13.73 0.33
N PHE A 273 18.99 13.96 -0.81
CA PHE A 273 20.22 13.27 -1.17
C PHE A 273 21.42 14.22 -1.16
N VAL A 274 22.56 13.70 -0.71
CA VAL A 274 23.83 14.42 -0.68
C VAL A 274 24.86 13.65 -1.48
N LEU A 275 25.52 14.31 -2.43
CA LEU A 275 26.64 13.75 -3.17
C LEU A 275 27.90 13.77 -2.29
N VAL A 276 28.31 12.60 -1.81
CA VAL A 276 29.44 12.43 -0.88
C VAL A 276 30.73 11.97 -1.57
N GLY A 277 30.66 11.55 -2.83
CA GLY A 277 31.80 11.07 -3.60
C GLY A 277 31.51 11.07 -5.08
N ARG A 278 32.41 10.51 -5.91
CA ARG A 278 32.19 10.39 -7.36
C ARG A 278 31.01 9.46 -7.62
N GLY A 279 29.85 10.06 -7.92
CA GLY A 279 28.58 9.34 -8.13
C GLY A 279 27.97 8.68 -6.89
N MET A 280 28.53 8.94 -5.70
CA MET A 280 28.08 8.33 -4.44
C MET A 280 27.09 9.25 -3.73
N TYR A 281 25.91 8.73 -3.43
CA TYR A 281 24.84 9.46 -2.77
C TYR A 281 24.54 8.87 -1.39
N ALA A 282 24.34 9.77 -0.43
CA ALA A 282 23.90 9.50 0.93
C ALA A 282 22.55 10.21 1.19
N LEU A 283 21.84 9.81 2.25
CA LEU A 283 20.70 10.60 2.73
C LEU A 283 21.20 11.81 3.51
N ALA A 284 20.56 12.96 3.33
CA ALA A 284 20.91 14.21 4.02
C ALA A 284 20.80 14.08 5.55
N GLU A 285 19.83 13.30 6.04
CA GLU A 285 19.61 13.04 7.47
C GLU A 285 20.75 12.25 8.14
N TRP A 286 21.66 11.64 7.37
CA TRP A 286 22.83 10.95 7.90
C TRP A 286 23.99 11.90 8.29
N GLY A 287 23.84 13.21 8.06
CA GLY A 287 24.81 14.23 8.50
C GLY A 287 26.01 14.45 7.57
N TYR A 288 26.01 13.85 6.38
CA TYR A 288 27.05 14.09 5.38
C TYR A 288 26.96 15.50 4.78
N LYS A 289 28.12 16.09 4.49
CA LYS A 289 28.20 17.44 3.87
C LYS A 289 28.39 17.38 2.35
N SER A 290 27.68 18.26 1.65
CA SER A 290 27.84 18.50 0.20
C SER A 290 29.10 19.33 -0.09
N GLY A 291 29.46 19.47 -1.37
CA GLY A 291 30.61 20.27 -1.84
C GLY A 291 31.79 19.43 -2.32
N THR A 292 33.00 19.98 -2.34
CA THR A 292 34.26 19.27 -2.57
C THR A 292 34.97 18.95 -1.25
N VAL A 293 36.03 18.12 -1.28
CA VAL A 293 36.87 17.89 -0.09
C VAL A 293 37.41 19.19 0.48
N LYS A 294 37.75 20.12 -0.41
CA LYS A 294 38.22 21.46 -0.09
C LYS A 294 37.17 22.29 0.64
N ASP A 295 35.92 22.26 0.18
CA ASP A 295 34.83 23.00 0.83
C ASP A 295 34.56 22.45 2.24
N VAL A 296 34.56 21.12 2.40
CA VAL A 296 34.41 20.47 3.71
C VAL A 296 35.58 20.80 4.64
N LEU A 297 36.82 20.79 4.14
CA LEU A 297 38.01 21.21 4.89
C LEU A 297 37.92 22.66 5.35
N VAL A 298 37.48 23.57 4.47
CA VAL A 298 37.29 24.98 4.80
C VAL A 298 36.21 25.14 5.87
N ASP A 299 35.08 24.46 5.73
CA ASP A 299 33.97 24.55 6.68
C ASP A 299 34.35 23.98 8.07
N ILE A 300 35.09 22.88 8.13
CA ILE A 300 35.60 22.32 9.39
C ILE A 300 36.56 23.31 10.07
N LEU A 301 37.47 23.93 9.31
CA LEU A 301 38.43 24.88 9.88
C LEU A 301 37.79 26.23 10.25
N LYS A 302 36.76 26.70 9.54
CA LYS A 302 36.01 27.91 9.90
C LYS A 302 35.26 27.76 11.22
N ASN A 303 34.67 26.58 11.43
CA ASN A 303 33.88 26.29 12.63
C ASN A 303 34.73 25.77 13.81
N SER A 304 36.05 25.63 13.62
CA SER A 304 36.96 25.23 14.70
C SER A 304 37.60 26.46 15.34
N PRO A 305 37.48 26.65 16.67
CA PRO A 305 38.09 27.77 17.37
C PRO A 305 39.62 27.64 17.50
N LYS A 306 40.19 26.46 17.20
CA LYS A 306 41.62 26.18 17.31
C LYS A 306 42.15 25.51 16.03
N PRO A 307 43.44 25.69 15.71
CA PRO A 307 44.11 24.92 14.66
C PRO A 307 43.94 23.42 14.90
N LEU A 308 43.67 22.67 13.84
CA LEU A 308 43.47 21.22 13.93
C LEU A 308 44.70 20.47 13.43
N SER A 309 45.06 19.40 14.12
CA SER A 309 46.14 18.51 13.69
C SER A 309 45.76 17.77 12.40
N ARG A 310 46.76 17.30 11.65
CA ARG A 310 46.57 16.48 10.45
C ARG A 310 45.61 15.30 10.70
N THR A 311 45.82 14.57 11.79
CA THR A 311 45.01 13.41 12.16
C THR A 311 43.57 13.81 12.51
N ALA A 312 43.39 14.90 13.26
CA ALA A 312 42.05 15.39 13.60
C ALA A 312 41.28 15.81 12.34
N LEU A 313 41.93 16.51 11.40
CA LEU A 313 41.31 16.90 10.13
C LEU A 313 40.94 15.70 9.26
N LEU A 314 41.83 14.71 9.14
CA LEU A 314 41.54 13.48 8.41
C LEU A 314 40.31 12.79 8.97
N THR A 315 40.26 12.58 10.29
CA THR A 315 39.12 11.97 10.97
C THR A 315 37.83 12.78 10.75
N SER A 316 37.88 14.11 10.93
CA SER A 316 36.71 14.97 10.75
C SER A 316 36.20 14.98 9.31
N VAL A 317 37.08 15.00 8.31
CA VAL A 317 36.69 14.97 6.89
C VAL A 317 36.14 13.60 6.50
N MET A 318 36.78 12.51 6.94
CA MET A 318 36.32 11.14 6.65
C MET A 318 34.98 10.82 7.32
N ASN A 319 34.71 11.41 8.49
CA ASN A 319 33.40 11.33 9.15
C ASN A 319 32.35 12.17 8.40
N ALA A 320 32.70 13.37 7.95
CA ALA A 320 31.79 14.26 7.23
C ALA A 320 31.55 13.83 5.76
N ARG A 321 32.44 13.02 5.19
CA ARG A 321 32.42 12.63 3.77
C ARG A 321 33.22 11.35 3.49
N MET A 322 32.68 10.47 2.64
CA MET A 322 33.40 9.27 2.18
C MET A 322 34.51 9.60 1.17
N VAL A 323 35.74 9.79 1.65
CA VAL A 323 36.93 10.04 0.83
C VAL A 323 38.14 9.25 1.30
N LYS A 324 39.07 9.00 0.38
CA LYS A 324 40.36 8.36 0.72
C LYS A 324 41.29 9.39 1.36
N GLU A 325 42.12 8.95 2.30
CA GLU A 325 43.12 9.77 2.97
C GLU A 325 43.96 10.59 1.98
N ASN A 326 44.50 9.95 0.93
CA ASN A 326 45.33 10.62 -0.07
C ASN A 326 44.62 11.82 -0.74
N THR A 327 43.30 11.74 -0.93
CA THR A 327 42.53 12.84 -1.51
C THR A 327 42.45 14.04 -0.56
N VAL A 328 42.30 13.79 0.75
CA VAL A 328 42.31 14.85 1.77
C VAL A 328 43.69 15.51 1.83
N LEU A 329 44.74 14.69 1.84
CA LEU A 329 46.12 15.16 1.88
C LEU A 329 46.47 16.01 0.66
N LEU A 330 46.05 15.60 -0.54
CA LEU A 330 46.27 16.37 -1.76
C LEU A 330 45.58 17.75 -1.70
N ASN A 331 44.37 17.83 -1.14
CA ASN A 331 43.67 19.11 -1.01
C ASN A 331 44.32 20.02 0.06
N LEU A 332 44.85 19.44 1.14
CA LEU A 332 45.59 20.19 2.17
C LEU A 332 46.92 20.78 1.68
N GLN A 333 47.46 20.30 0.55
CA GLN A 333 48.64 20.87 -0.10
C GLN A 333 48.34 22.18 -0.84
N ASP A 334 47.06 22.57 -0.99
CA ASP A 334 46.69 23.85 -1.58
C ASP A 334 47.07 25.01 -0.65
N SER A 335 48.30 25.45 -0.82
CA SER A 335 48.94 26.51 -0.03
C SER A 335 48.29 27.87 -0.22
N LYS A 336 47.35 28.04 -1.18
CA LYS A 336 46.60 29.29 -1.33
C LYS A 336 45.53 29.43 -0.24
N ILE A 337 45.03 28.32 0.31
CA ILE A 337 43.88 28.32 1.22
C ILE A 337 44.22 27.74 2.59
N PHE A 338 45.09 26.73 2.65
CA PHE A 338 45.49 26.10 3.90
C PHE A 338 46.91 26.53 4.28
N ALA A 339 47.09 26.89 5.55
CA ALA A 339 48.40 27.17 6.15
C ALA A 339 48.73 26.10 7.19
N LYS A 340 49.84 25.40 6.98
CA LYS A 340 50.42 24.45 7.94
C LYS A 340 51.34 25.22 8.90
N ARG A 341 51.13 25.06 10.19
CA ARG A 341 51.95 25.63 11.27
C ARG A 341 53.13 24.71 11.60
N GLU A 342 54.11 25.26 12.31
CA GLU A 342 55.31 24.53 12.77
C GLU A 342 54.96 23.34 13.68
N ASP A 343 53.89 23.47 14.46
CA ASP A 343 53.34 22.40 15.32
C ASP A 343 52.59 21.29 14.56
N GLY A 344 52.58 21.35 13.22
CA GLY A 344 51.92 20.36 12.36
C GLY A 344 50.39 20.50 12.28
N THR A 345 49.82 21.57 12.85
CA THR A 345 48.39 21.90 12.74
C THR A 345 48.10 22.76 11.51
N TYR A 346 46.84 22.79 11.09
CA TYR A 346 46.38 23.53 9.92
C TYR A 346 45.38 24.61 10.31
N THR A 347 45.45 25.73 9.57
CA THR A 347 44.51 26.85 9.66
C THR A 347 44.15 27.37 8.28
N LEU A 348 43.08 28.15 8.18
CA LEU A 348 42.79 28.89 6.95
C LEU A 348 43.71 30.09 6.84
N LYS A 349 44.26 30.32 5.64
CA LYS A 349 44.86 31.62 5.33
C LYS A 349 43.77 32.67 5.41
N LYS A 350 44.01 33.74 6.18
CA LYS A 350 43.18 34.94 6.09
C LYS A 350 43.30 35.47 4.65
N ALA A 351 42.15 35.79 4.06
CA ALA A 351 42.08 36.41 2.74
C ALA A 351 42.85 37.73 2.71
#